data_AF-A0A2P1DMN5-F1
#
_entry.id   AF-A0A2P1DMN5-F1
#
_cell.length_a   1.000
_cell.length_b   1.000
_cell.length_c   1.000
_cell.angle_alpha   90.00
_cell.angle_beta   90.00
_cell.angle_gamma   90.00
#
_symmetry.space_group_name_H-M   'P 1'
#
loop_
_entity.id
_entity.type
_entity.pdbx_description
1 polymer ?
#
loop_
_entity_poly.entity_id
_entity_poly.type
_entity_poly.pdbx_seq_one_letter_code
_entity_poly.pdbx_strand_id
1 'polypeptide(L)' 'MSVILNFHICLDDVAFHLNNPFFAKLPEAYAIFDPIVNVMPIIPLFFFLLAFAWQAAVSFR' A
#
# COMPACT_ATOMS: atom_id res chain seq x y z
N MET A 1 -13.35 31.18 -2.98
CA MET A 1 -12.74 30.71 -4.24
C MET A 1 -11.40 30.00 -4.02
N SER A 2 -10.42 30.56 -3.29
CA SER A 2 -9.08 29.94 -3.13
C SER A 2 -8.97 28.72 -2.22
N VAL A 3 -9.86 28.53 -1.24
CA VAL A 3 -9.75 27.40 -0.30
C VAL A 3 -10.19 26.08 -0.95
N ILE A 4 -11.25 26.12 -1.76
CA ILE A 4 -11.77 24.95 -2.49
C ILE A 4 -10.75 24.48 -3.55
N LEU A 5 -10.04 25.42 -4.20
CA LEU A 5 -8.99 25.11 -5.17
C LEU A 5 -7.76 24.43 -4.52
N ASN A 6 -7.34 24.89 -3.33
CA ASN A 6 -6.27 24.24 -2.57
C ASN A 6 -6.65 22.82 -2.12
N PHE A 7 -7.92 22.60 -1.78
CA PHE A 7 -8.40 21.29 -1.36
C PHE A 7 -8.40 20.27 -2.51
N HIS A 8 -8.79 20.69 -3.73
CA HIS A 8 -8.76 19.84 -4.92
C HIS A 8 -7.33 19.46 -5.31
N ILE A 9 -6.41 20.43 -5.33
CA ILE A 9 -4.99 20.19 -5.63
C ILE A 9 -4.36 19.21 -4.62
N CYS A 10 -4.69 19.34 -3.34
CA CYS A 10 -4.20 18.42 -2.30
C CYS A 10 -4.74 16.99 -2.49
N LEU A 11 -6.00 16.86 -2.92
CA LEU A 11 -6.63 15.56 -3.17
C LEU A 11 -6.06 14.88 -4.42
N ASP A 12 -5.77 15.65 -5.47
CA ASP A 12 -5.10 15.16 -6.68
C ASP A 12 -3.65 14.73 -6.40
N ASP A 13 -2.90 15.47 -5.57
CA ASP A 13 -1.53 15.13 -5.18
C ASP A 13 -1.46 13.84 -4.35
N VAL A 14 -2.36 13.72 -3.36
CA VAL A 14 -2.52 12.50 -2.55
C VAL A 14 -2.95 11.31 -3.43
N ALA A 15 -3.89 11.51 -4.36
CA ALA A 15 -4.28 10.46 -5.29
C ALA A 15 -3.08 10.04 -6.15
N PHE A 16 -2.35 10.97 -6.76
CA PHE A 16 -1.18 10.69 -7.59
C PHE A 16 -0.06 9.94 -6.82
N HIS A 17 0.17 10.30 -5.55
CA HIS A 17 1.13 9.62 -4.67
C HIS A 17 0.67 8.21 -4.25
N LEU A 18 -0.63 7.96 -4.17
CA LEU A 18 -1.19 6.62 -3.92
C LEU A 18 -1.20 5.75 -5.19
N ASN A 19 -1.31 6.37 -6.36
CA ASN A 19 -1.38 5.69 -7.67
C ASN A 19 -0.02 5.21 -8.18
N ASN A 20 1.08 5.76 -7.67
CA ASN A 20 2.42 5.30 -7.97
C ASN A 20 3.12 4.87 -6.68
N PRO A 21 3.01 3.59 -6.26
CA PRO A 21 3.88 3.04 -5.23
C PRO A 21 5.30 3.00 -5.80
N PHE A 22 5.98 4.15 -5.81
CA PHE A 22 7.34 4.31 -6.30
C PHE A 22 8.25 3.47 -5.40
N PHE A 23 8.46 2.20 -5.78
CA PHE A 23 9.68 1.52 -5.39
C PHE A 23 10.78 2.10 -6.24
N ALA A 24 11.55 3.01 -5.63
CA ALA A 24 12.86 3.35 -6.16
C ALA A 24 13.64 2.06 -6.37
N LYS A 25 14.44 2.01 -7.45
CA LYS A 25 15.31 0.87 -7.72
C LYS A 25 16.15 0.58 -6.48
N LEU A 26 16.16 -0.68 -6.03
CA LEU A 26 16.97 -1.05 -4.88
C LEU A 26 18.46 -0.78 -5.18
N PRO A 27 19.27 -0.48 -4.16
CA PRO A 27 20.72 -0.44 -4.32
C PRO A 27 21.24 -1.77 -4.91
N GLU A 28 22.35 -1.74 -5.64
CA GLU A 28 22.86 -2.90 -6.40
C GLU A 28 23.02 -4.18 -5.54
N ALA A 29 23.48 -4.04 -4.29
CA ALA A 29 23.60 -5.14 -3.34
C ALA A 29 22.26 -5.84 -2.99
N TYR A 30 21.14 -5.16 -3.19
CA TYR A 30 19.79 -5.64 -2.89
C TYR A 30 18.96 -5.95 -4.14
N ALA A 31 19.51 -5.81 -5.34
CA ALA A 31 18.79 -6.05 -6.60
C ALA A 31 18.20 -7.48 -6.70
N ILE A 32 18.81 -8.46 -6.02
CA ILE A 32 18.29 -9.84 -5.94
C ILE A 32 16.93 -9.90 -5.22
N PHE A 33 16.64 -8.93 -4.34
CA PHE A 33 15.39 -8.85 -3.58
C PHE A 33 14.31 -8.01 -4.27
N ASP A 34 14.58 -7.44 -5.46
CA ASP A 34 13.58 -6.70 -6.26
C ASP A 34 12.24 -7.47 -6.37
N PRO A 35 12.21 -8.79 -6.65
CA PRO A 35 10.95 -9.53 -6.73
C PRO A 35 10.15 -9.55 -5.42
N ILE A 36 10.82 -9.60 -4.25
CA ILE A 36 10.14 -9.63 -2.94
C ILE A 36 9.56 -8.26 -2.61
N VAL A 37 10.35 -7.21 -2.84
CA VAL A 37 9.96 -5.83 -2.58
C VAL A 37 8.75 -5.42 -3.43
N ASN A 38 8.68 -5.91 -4.67
CA ASN A 38 7.52 -5.71 -5.54
C ASN A 38 6.22 -6.36 -5.01
N VAL A 39 6.31 -7.39 -4.16
CA VAL A 39 5.14 -8.06 -3.57
C VAL A 39 4.79 -7.46 -2.20
N MET A 40 5.73 -6.81 -1.52
CA MET A 40 5.53 -6.22 -0.18
C MET A 40 4.27 -5.33 -0.01
N PRO A 41 3.82 -4.54 -1.01
CA PRO A 41 2.61 -3.73 -0.88
C PRO A 41 1.32 -4.51 -0.59
N ILE A 42 1.29 -5.81 -0.90
CA ILE A 42 0.11 -6.65 -0.68
C ILE A 42 -0.04 -7.08 0.80
N ILE A 43 1.01 -6.94 1.62
CA ILE A 43 1.04 -7.42 3.01
C ILE A 43 -0.14 -6.91 3.87
N PRO A 44 -0.56 -5.63 3.80
CA PRO A 44 -1.73 -5.16 4.55
C PRO A 44 -3.02 -5.93 4.23
N LEU A 45 -3.19 -6.35 2.98
CA LEU A 45 -4.34 -7.17 2.57
C LEU A 45 -4.29 -8.55 3.22
N PHE A 46 -3.11 -9.16 3.35
CA PHE A 46 -2.97 -10.44 4.04
C PHE A 46 -3.29 -10.33 5.53
N PHE A 47 -2.96 -9.24 6.22
CA PHE A 47 -3.37 -9.04 7.61
C PHE A 47 -4.88 -8.87 7.75
N PHE A 48 -5.52 -8.16 6.82
CA PHE A 48 -6.98 -8.09 6.76
C PHE A 48 -7.61 -9.47 6.58
N LEU A 49 -7.13 -10.27 5.63
CA LEU A 49 -7.60 -11.65 5.42
C LEU A 49 -7.30 -12.57 6.60
N LEU A 50 -6.16 -12.37 7.26
CA LEU A 50 -5.77 -13.12 8.44
C LEU A 50 -6.76 -12.93 9.60
N ALA A 51 -7.38 -11.75 9.73
CA ALA A 51 -8.44 -11.54 10.73
C ALA A 51 -9.63 -12.50 10.50
N PHE A 52 -10.06 -12.70 9.25
CA PHE A 52 -11.12 -13.65 8.92
C PHE A 52 -10.67 -15.10 9.05
N ALA A 53 -9.44 -15.42 8.65
CA ALA A 53 -8.88 -16.76 8.86
C ALA A 53 -8.81 -17.11 10.35
N TRP A 54 -8.39 -16.16 11.19
CA TRP A 54 -8.36 -16.30 12.64
C TRP A 54 -9.77 -16.49 13.21
N GLN A 55 -10.72 -15.64 12.80
CA GLN A 55 -12.11 -15.77 13.22
C GLN A 55 -12.72 -17.11 12.79
N ALA A 56 -12.47 -17.56 11.57
CA ALA A 56 -12.88 -18.89 11.10
C ALA A 56 -12.27 -20.02 11.94
N ALA A 57 -11.00 -19.92 12.34
CA ALA A 57 -10.32 -20.90 13.18
C ALA A 57 -10.93 -21.00 14.60
N VAL A 58 -11.58 -19.94 15.09
CA VAL A 58 -12.30 -19.93 16.36
C VAL A 58 -13.82 -20.08 16.20
N SER A 59 -14.29 -20.42 15.00
CA SER A 59 -15.71 -20.60 14.65
C SER A 59 -16.58 -19.33 14.73
N PHE A 60 -15.99 -18.15 14.49
CA PHE A 60 -16.68 -16.84 14.53
C PHE A 60 -17.45 -16.60 15.84
N ARG A 61 -16.81 -16.98 16.95
CA ARG A 61 -17.30 -16.72 18.31
C ARG A 61 -16.84 -15.37 18.83
#